data_AF-A0A2E8XHD6-F1
#
_entry.id   AF-A0A2E8XHD6-F1
#
_cell.length_a   1.000
_cell.length_b   1.000
_cell.length_c   1.000
_cell.angle_alpha   90.00
_cell.angle_beta   90.00
_cell.angle_gamma   90.00
#
_symmetry.space_group_name_H-M   'P 1'
#
loop_
_entity.id
_entity.type
_entity.pdbx_description
1 polymer ?
#
loop_
_entity_poly.entity_id
_entity_poly.type
_entity_poly.pdbx_seq_one_letter_code
_entity_poly.pdbx_strand_id
1 'polypeptide(L)' 'MAKETKFPFDLDLSNLDTGSITNILNDIEQHMPLMEDEGDRTQLLQVKEFFEEELKAAKRLH' A
#
# COMPACT_ATOMS: atom_id res chain seq x y z
N MET A 1 10.99 -6.49 20.93
CA MET A 1 11.47 -6.78 19.56
C MET A 1 10.24 -6.98 18.69
N ALA A 2 9.60 -5.89 18.24
CA ALA A 2 8.53 -5.99 17.25
C ALA A 2 9.20 -6.56 15.99
N LYS A 3 8.86 -7.80 15.63
CA LYS A 3 9.28 -8.35 14.34
C LYS A 3 8.65 -7.42 13.31
N GLU A 4 9.48 -6.69 12.57
CA GLU A 4 9.07 -6.05 11.33
C GLU A 4 8.45 -7.15 10.47
N THR A 5 7.13 -7.26 10.51
CA THR A 5 6.37 -8.12 9.62
C THR A 5 6.53 -7.49 8.26
N LYS A 6 7.59 -7.91 7.55
CA LYS A 6 7.68 -7.69 6.10
C LYS A 6 6.36 -8.13 5.52
N PHE A 7 5.73 -7.19 4.83
CA PHE A 7 4.52 -7.38 4.07
C PHE A 7 4.58 -8.75 3.36
N PRO A 8 3.64 -9.67 3.59
CA PRO A 8 3.83 -11.10 3.31
C PRO A 8 3.70 -11.48 1.82
N PHE A 9 3.58 -10.48 0.95
CA PHE A 9 3.39 -10.67 -0.48
C PHE A 9 4.63 -10.16 -1.21
N ASP A 10 5.34 -11.07 -1.88
CA ASP A 10 6.31 -10.72 -2.93
C ASP A 10 5.51 -10.28 -4.16
N LEU A 11 4.95 -9.08 -4.08
CA LEU A 11 4.07 -8.53 -5.10
C LEU A 11 4.93 -7.77 -6.11
N ASP A 12 5.09 -8.36 -7.30
CA ASP A 12 5.80 -7.72 -8.41
C ASP A 12 4.96 -6.57 -8.98
N LEU A 13 5.40 -5.34 -8.70
CA LEU A 13 4.79 -4.11 -9.20
C LEU A 13 5.51 -3.52 -10.42
N SER A 14 6.50 -4.23 -10.98
CA SER A 14 7.29 -3.75 -12.13
C SER A 14 6.44 -3.44 -13.38
N ASN A 15 5.28 -4.06 -13.51
CA ASN A 15 4.34 -3.84 -14.61
C ASN A 15 3.19 -2.88 -14.26
N LEU A 16 3.14 -2.38 -13.01
CA LEU A 16 2.07 -1.50 -12.56
C LEU A 16 2.44 -0.04 -12.84
N ASP A 17 1.58 0.67 -13.56
CA ASP A 17 1.80 2.09 -13.84
C ASP A 17 1.47 2.98 -12.63
N THR A 18 2.03 4.18 -12.63
CA THR A 18 1.82 5.22 -11.61
C THR A 18 0.33 5.52 -11.38
N GLY A 19 -0.49 5.49 -12.43
CA GLY A 19 -1.93 5.73 -12.34
C GLY A 19 -2.64 4.61 -11.59
N SER A 20 -2.32 3.35 -11.91
CA SER A 20 -2.83 2.19 -11.18
C SER A 20 -2.45 2.21 -9.69
N ILE A 21 -1.19 2.54 -9.35
CA ILE A 21 -0.77 2.70 -7.94
C ILE A 21 -1.59 3.80 -7.23
N THR A 22 -1.78 4.93 -7.91
CA THR A 22 -2.53 6.07 -7.34
C THR A 22 -4.01 5.71 -7.11
N ASN A 23 -4.62 4.96 -8.03
CA ASN A 23 -6.00 4.50 -7.89
C ASN A 23 -6.16 3.56 -6.69
N ILE A 24 -5.24 2.59 -6.53
CA ILE A 24 -5.24 1.67 -5.38
C ILE A 24 -5.14 2.45 -4.06
N LEU A 25 -4.24 3.42 -3.98
CA LEU A 25 -4.11 4.27 -2.79
C LEU A 25 -5.39 5.06 -2.49
N ASN A 26 -6.03 5.62 -3.51
CA ASN A 26 -7.29 6.33 -3.36
C ASN A 26 -8.42 5.41 -2.87
N ASP A 27 -8.52 4.21 -3.41
CA ASP A 27 -9.54 3.23 -3.00
C ASP A 27 -9.32 2.84 -1.53
N ILE A 28 -8.07 2.60 -1.11
CA ILE A 28 -7.73 2.33 0.28
C ILE A 28 -8.18 3.49 1.18
N GLU A 29 -7.90 4.74 0.82
CA GLU A 29 -8.30 5.91 1.62
C GLU A 29 -9.81 6.10 1.71
N GLN A 30 -10.56 5.77 0.65
CA GLN A 30 -12.02 5.86 0.64
C GLN A 30 -12.67 4.76 1.48
N HIS A 31 -12.10 3.55 1.47
CA HIS A 31 -12.70 2.39 2.14
C HIS A 31 -12.25 2.23 3.59
N MET A 32 -11.04 2.66 3.96
CA MET A 32 -10.48 2.51 5.31
C MET A 32 -11.38 3.09 6.43
N PRO A 33 -12.02 4.27 6.28
CA PRO A 33 -12.94 4.80 7.30
C PRO A 33 -14.17 3.91 7.55
N LEU A 34 -14.56 3.09 6.57
CA LEU A 34 -15.74 2.23 6.60
C LEU A 34 -15.44 0.85 7.21
N MET A 35 -14.17 0.50 7.44
CA MET A 35 -13.81 -0.78 8.03
C MET A 35 -14.13 -0.81 9.51
N GLU A 36 -14.72 -1.87 10.04
CA GLU A 36 -15.03 -1.96 11.48
C GLU A 36 -13.93 -2.68 12.27
N ASP A 37 -13.18 -3.56 11.61
CA ASP A 37 -12.13 -4.35 12.24
C ASP A 37 -10.78 -3.61 12.30
N GLU A 38 -10.22 -3.51 13.50
CA GLU A 38 -8.94 -2.83 13.76
C GLU A 38 -7.74 -3.61 13.21
N GLY A 39 -7.83 -4.95 13.17
CA GLY A 39 -6.79 -5.81 12.61
C GLY A 39 -6.69 -5.65 11.10
N ASP A 40 -7.83 -5.68 10.41
CA ASP A 40 -7.91 -5.47 8.96
C ASP A 40 -7.47 -4.06 8.58
N ARG A 41 -7.84 -3.03 9.36
CA ARG A 41 -7.34 -1.66 9.19
C ARG A 41 -5.82 -1.59 9.30
N THR A 42 -5.25 -2.28 10.29
CA THR A 42 -3.79 -2.30 10.51
C THR A 42 -3.07 -2.96 9.34
N GLN A 43 -3.60 -4.06 8.81
CA GLN A 43 -3.05 -4.70 7.61
C GLN A 43 -3.19 -3.79 6.38
N LEU A 44 -4.33 -3.12 6.21
CA LEU A 44 -4.56 -2.23 5.09
C LEU A 44 -3.64 -1.00 5.12
N LEU A 45 -3.29 -0.51 6.32
CA LEU A 45 -2.27 0.54 6.49
C LEU A 45 -0.88 0.08 6.02
N GLN A 46 -0.50 -1.17 6.29
CA GLN A 46 0.75 -1.73 5.78
C GLN A 46 0.75 -1.85 4.25
N VAL A 47 -0.40 -2.24 3.66
CA VAL A 47 -0.58 -2.27 2.19
C VAL A 47 -0.39 -0.86 1.63
N LYS A 48 -1.04 0.12 2.24
CA LYS A 48 -0.98 1.53 1.82
C LYS A 48 0.46 2.04 1.82
N GLU A 49 1.19 1.82 2.92
CA GLU A 49 2.58 2.26 3.06
C GLU A 49 3.47 1.67 1.96
N PHE A 50 3.33 0.38 1.65
CA PHE A 50 4.05 -0.27 0.56
C PHE A 50 3.82 0.41 -0.80
N PHE A 51 2.56 0.64 -1.18
CA PHE A 51 2.25 1.32 -2.44
C PHE A 51 2.70 2.79 -2.47
N GLU A 52 2.71 3.49 -1.33
CA GLU A 52 3.27 4.84 -1.24
C GLU A 52 4.79 4.87 -1.46
N GLU A 53 5.51 3.88 -0.94
CA GLU A 53 6.96 3.75 -1.15
C GLU A 53 7.28 3.51 -2.63
N GLU A 54 6.53 2.61 -3.28
CA GLU A 54 6.67 2.33 -4.70
C GLU A 54 6.34 3.55 -5.56
N LEU A 55 5.30 4.31 -5.20
CA LEU A 55 4.96 5.57 -5.87
C LEU A 55 6.09 6.62 -5.72
N LYS A 56 6.72 6.68 -4.54
CA LYS A 56 7.88 7.56 -4.30
C LYS A 56 9.10 7.09 -5.10
N ALA A 57 9.32 5.78 -5.22
CA ALA A 57 10.42 5.21 -6.01
C ALA A 57 10.24 5.53 -7.51
N ALA A 58 9.03 5.31 -8.05
CA ALA A 58 8.68 5.65 -9.44
C ALA A 58 8.87 7.15 -9.72
N LYS A 59 8.49 8.03 -8.78
CA LYS A 59 8.66 9.50 -8.90
C LYS A 59 10.10 9.97 -8.76
N ARG A 60 10.99 9.20 -8.10
CA ARG A 60 12.43 9.51 -7.98
C ARG A 60 13.22 9.18 -9.25
N LEU A 61 12.66 8.37 -10.14
CA LEU A 61 13.28 7.96 -11.41
C LEU A 61 13.01 8.94 -12.58
N HIS A 62 12.36 10.08 -12.32
CA HIS A 62 12.04 11.11 -13.32
C HIS A 62 12.85 12.39 -13.12
#